data_AF-A0A8J2TNN1-F1
#
_entry.id   AF-A0A8J2TNN1-F1
#
_cell.length_a   1.000
_cell.length_b   1.000
_cell.length_c   1.000
_cell.angle_alpha   90.00
_cell.angle_beta   90.00
_cell.angle_gamma   90.00
#
_symmetry.space_group_name_H-M   'P 1'
#
loop_
_entity.id
_entity.type
_entity.pdbx_description
1 polymer ?
#
loop_
_entity_poly.entity_id
_entity_poly.type
_entity_poly.pdbx_seq_one_letter_code
_entity_poly.pdbx_strand_id
1 'polypeptide(L)' 'MQCPQCKSSNIRKDGHQDGKQRWKCKDCCRIFRDSYESRGYHPQVKKFCLKMYLNGLGFRAIERITGIHYTA' A
#
# COMPACT_ATOMS: atom_id res chain seq x y z
N MET A 1 -7.53 19.27 -4.76
CA MET A 1 -6.65 18.12 -5.04
C MET A 1 -5.75 18.47 -6.22
N GLN A 2 -4.46 18.18 -6.14
CA GLN A 2 -3.48 18.45 -7.21
C GLN A 2 -2.85 17.13 -7.66
N CYS A 3 -2.38 17.08 -8.90
CA CYS A 3 -1.64 15.93 -9.38
C CYS A 3 -0.36 15.74 -8.54
N PRO A 4 -0.11 14.55 -7.96
CA PRO A 4 1.08 14.30 -7.14
C PRO A 4 2.39 14.30 -7.94
N GLN A 5 2.31 14.29 -9.27
CA GLN A 5 3.48 14.32 -10.15
C GLN A 5 3.82 15.73 -10.64
N CYS A 6 2.86 16.41 -11.27
CA CYS A 6 3.09 17.72 -11.90
C CYS A 6 2.47 18.89 -11.14
N LYS A 7 1.80 18.64 -9.99
CA LYS A 7 1.12 19.65 -9.16
C LYS A 7 -0.01 20.43 -9.83
N SER A 8 -0.38 20.08 -11.06
CA SER A 8 -1.51 20.69 -11.76
C SER A 8 -2.83 20.46 -11.04
N SER A 9 -3.71 21.47 -11.11
CA SER A 9 -5.11 21.43 -10.70
C SER A 9 -6.05 20.89 -11.79
N ASN A 10 -5.55 20.67 -13.01
CA ASN A 10 -6.33 20.16 -14.14
C ASN A 10 -6.52 18.64 -14.04
N ILE A 11 -7.46 18.23 -13.19
CA ILE A 11 -7.74 16.83 -12.86
C ILE A 11 -9.22 16.51 -13.12
N ARG A 12 -9.52 15.27 -13.51
CA ARG A 12 -10.91 14.77 -13.70
C ARG A 12 -11.12 13.43 -13.01
N LYS A 13 -12.36 13.14 -12.65
CA LYS A 13 -12.77 11.81 -12.16
C LYS A 13 -12.52 10.75 -13.25
N ASP A 14 -12.06 9.58 -12.83
CA ASP A 14 -11.68 8.46 -13.70
C ASP A 14 -12.19 7.11 -13.12
N GLY A 15 -13.46 7.07 -12.77
CA GLY A 15 -14.10 5.90 -12.16
C GLY A 15 -13.66 5.62 -10.73
N HIS A 16 -13.93 4.40 -10.25
CA HIS A 16 -13.61 3.95 -8.90
C HIS A 16 -12.79 2.66 -8.94
N GLN A 17 -11.93 2.46 -7.93
CA GLN A 17 -11.20 1.21 -7.70
C GLN A 17 -11.16 0.92 -6.21
N ASP A 18 -11.53 -0.30 -5.82
CA ASP A 18 -11.68 -0.73 -4.42
C ASP A 18 -12.60 0.20 -3.62
N GLY A 19 -13.69 0.65 -4.24
CA GLY A 19 -14.64 1.62 -3.63
C GLY A 19 -14.13 3.06 -3.55
N LYS A 20 -12.91 3.36 -4.00
CA LYS A 20 -12.31 4.70 -3.92
C LYS A 20 -12.28 5.41 -5.25
N GLN A 21 -12.51 6.72 -5.22
CA GLN A 21 -12.45 7.58 -6.40
C GLN A 21 -11.04 7.58 -7.00
N ARG A 22 -10.96 7.34 -8.31
CA ARG A 22 -9.76 7.55 -9.12
C ARG A 22 -9.82 8.88 -9.83
N TRP A 23 -8.67 9.50 -10.01
CA TRP A 23 -8.50 10.80 -10.64
C TRP A 23 -7.44 10.71 -11.72
N LYS A 24 -7.68 11.35 -12.86
CA LYS A 24 -6.70 11.47 -13.94
C LYS A 24 -6.32 12.94 -14.13
N CYS A 25 -5.03 13.23 -14.10
CA CYS A 25 -4.51 14.54 -14.50
C CYS A 25 -4.57 14.66 -16.03
N LYS A 26 -5.06 15.79 -16.54
CA LYS A 26 -5.10 16.04 -17.99
C LYS A 26 -3.76 16.51 -18.55
N ASP A 27 -2.90 17.12 -17.73
CA ASP A 27 -1.65 17.70 -18.20
C ASP A 27 -0.52 16.66 -18.31
N CYS A 28 -0.43 15.73 -17.35
CA CYS A 28 0.59 14.66 -17.35
C CYS A 28 0.02 13.25 -17.53
N CYS A 29 -1.30 13.13 -17.74
CA CYS A 29 -2.02 11.86 -17.93
C CYS A 29 -1.95 10.85 -16.77
N ARG A 30 -1.31 11.18 -15.64
CA ARG A 30 -1.20 10.30 -14.46
C ARG A 30 -2.57 10.02 -13.85
N ILE A 31 -2.79 8.77 -13.48
CA ILE A 31 -3.95 8.34 -12.69
C ILE A 31 -3.51 8.13 -11.23
N PHE A 32 -4.29 8.65 -10.29
CA PHE A 32 -4.00 8.61 -8.86
C PHE A 32 -5.30 8.57 -8.03
N ARG A 33 -5.18 8.35 -6.73
CA ARG A 33 -6.30 8.26 -5.78
C ARG A 33 -6.18 9.37 -4.73
N ASP A 34 -7.29 9.73 -4.09
CA ASP A 34 -7.30 10.72 -3.00
C ASP A 34 -6.51 10.24 -1.79
N SER A 35 -6.75 8.99 -1.38
CA SER A 35 -6.05 8.37 -0.26
C SER A 35 -5.38 7.08 -0.70
N TYR A 36 -4.09 6.99 -0.40
CA TYR A 36 -3.38 5.73 -0.37
C TYR A 36 -3.49 5.19 1.06
N GLU A 37 -4.51 4.38 1.32
CA GLU A 37 -4.44 3.53 2.50
C GLU A 37 -3.29 2.53 2.30
N SER A 38 -2.40 2.46 3.29
CA SER A 38 -1.35 1.46 3.32
C SER A 38 -2.01 0.09 3.36
N ARG A 39 -1.98 -0.63 2.24
CA ARG A 39 -2.38 -2.03 2.22
C ARG A 39 -1.27 -2.86 2.86
N GLY A 40 -1.64 -3.66 3.86
CA GLY A 40 -0.75 -4.60 4.55
C GLY A 40 -0.47 -4.22 6.00
N TYR A 41 0.24 -5.12 6.69
CA TYR A 41 0.55 -4.97 8.10
C TYR A 41 1.38 -3.71 8.41
N HIS A 42 1.17 -3.17 9.61
CA HIS A 42 1.94 -2.05 10.12
C HIS A 42 3.45 -2.31 9.98
N PRO A 43 4.28 -1.33 9.59
CA PRO A 43 5.71 -1.55 9.35
C PRO A 43 6.46 -2.20 10.52
N GLN A 44 6.00 -1.96 11.76
CA GLN A 44 6.57 -2.59 12.95
C GLN A 44 6.37 -4.11 12.97
N VAL A 45 5.20 -4.58 12.54
CA VAL A 45 4.87 -6.01 12.45
C VAL A 45 5.77 -6.68 11.40
N LYS A 46 5.94 -6.05 10.23
CA LYS A 46 6.87 -6.54 9.20
C LYS A 46 8.30 -6.63 9.73
N LYS A 47 8.76 -5.59 10.43
CA LYS A 47 10.10 -5.59 11.07
C LYS A 47 10.23 -6.70 12.11
N PHE A 48 9.19 -6.99 12.87
CA PHE A 48 9.19 -8.06 13.87
C PHE A 48 9.33 -9.45 13.22
N CYS A 49 8.53 -9.74 12.19
CA CYS A 49 8.63 -11.00 11.44
C CYS A 49 10.01 -11.15 10.78
N LEU A 50 10.56 -10.07 10.19
CA LEU A 50 11.90 -10.08 9.60
C LEU A 50 12.98 -10.36 10.65
N LYS A 51 12.89 -9.78 11.85
CA LYS A 51 13.83 -10.09 12.94
C LYS A 51 13.78 -11.57 13.30
N MET A 52 12.61 -12.17 13.43
CA MET A 52 12.49 -13.61 13.73
C MET A 52 13.13 -14.48 12.64
N TYR A 53 12.88 -14.15 11.38
CA TYR A 53 13.47 -14.84 10.25
C TYR A 53 15.00 -14.77 10.28
N LEU A 54 15.56 -13.58 10.53
CA LEU A 54 17.01 -13.39 10.67
C LEU A 54 17.61 -14.12 11.88
N ASN A 55 16.83 -14.41 12.92
CA ASN A 55 17.23 -15.24 14.06
C ASN A 55 17.03 -16.76 13.81
N GLY A 56 16.77 -17.16 12.56
CA GLY A 56 16.69 -18.57 12.16
C GLY A 56 15.32 -19.22 12.31
N LEU A 57 14.27 -18.45 12.63
CA LEU A 57 12.91 -19.01 12.65
C LEU A 57 12.41 -19.22 11.23
N GLY A 58 11.93 -20.43 10.94
CA GLY A 58 11.25 -20.72 9.69
C GLY A 58 9.90 -20.02 9.59
N PHE A 59 9.41 -19.77 8.37
CA PHE A 59 8.16 -19.05 8.11
C PHE A 59 6.94 -19.61 8.87
N ARG A 60 6.79 -20.93 8.93
CA ARG A 60 5.71 -21.59 9.71
C ARG A 60 5.83 -21.40 11.22
N ALA A 61 7.04 -21.19 11.75
CA ALA A 61 7.24 -20.89 13.17
C ALA A 61 6.86 -19.43 13.46
N ILE A 62 7.24 -18.50 12.57
CA ILE A 62 6.87 -17.09 12.66
C ILE A 62 5.35 -16.94 12.59
N GLU A 63 4.70 -17.65 11.67
CA GLU A 63 3.24 -17.68 11.55
C GLU A 63 2.57 -18.13 12.86
N ARG A 64 3.04 -19.22 13.48
CA ARG A 64 2.52 -19.70 14.77
C ARG A 64 2.69 -18.68 15.91
N ILE A 65 3.74 -17.86 15.88
CA ILE A 65 4.02 -16.86 16.91
C ILE A 65 3.23 -15.57 16.68
N THR A 66 3.13 -15.14 15.41
CA THR A 66 2.57 -13.82 15.05
C THR A 66 1.10 -13.88 14.62
N GLY A 67 0.60 -15.08 14.28
CA GLY A 67 -0.71 -15.27 13.64
C GLY A 67 -0.76 -14.79 12.18
N ILE A 68 0.39 -14.42 11.59
CA ILE A 68 0.47 -13.87 10.24
C ILE A 68 0.90 -14.96 9.28
N HIS A 69 0.02 -15.28 8.34
CA HIS A 69 0.34 -16.24 7.31
C HIS A 69 1.55 -15.76 6.49
N TYR A 70 2.51 -16.64 6.23
CA TYR A 70 3.78 -16.28 5.61
C TYR A 70 3.67 -15.85 4.14
N THR A 71 2.49 -15.97 3.54
CA THR A 71 2.18 -15.50 2.18
C THR A 71 1.33 -14.21 2.15
N ALA A 72 1.06 -13.60 3.31
CA ALA A 72 0.20 -12.42 3.44
C ALA A 72 0.92 -11.08 3.16
#